data_AF-A0A8C5E267-F1
#
_entry.id   AF-A0A8C5E267-F1
#
_cell.length_a   1.000
_cell.length_b   1.000
_cell.length_c   1.000
_cell.angle_alpha   90.00
_cell.angle_beta   90.00
_cell.angle_gamma   90.00
#
_symmetry.space_group_name_H-M   'P 1'
#
loop_
_entity.id
_entity.type
_entity.pdbx_description
1 polymer ?
#
loop_
_entity_poly.entity_id
_entity_poly.type
_entity_poly.pdbx_seq_one_letter_code
_entity_poly.pdbx_strand_id
1 'polypeptide(L)'
;MAVWFYCTRLSEFSSTGFLSSRVFPGIFNGHCQLKFVNFEAQENTVSHETQGLSKTHLVVRRGKPFKITLVFDGRVLNPPSESLMLEVRLGSLSERIPVQFCKNPSHSQAWSAIIAQENIHFQSVTIHVCSPVLSSVGLYHLLLHIKDSQIRVNYALGHFALLFNPWLKDDPVFMPLDVHIQEYVKSDYGLIYMGTHLNVCKRPWSFGQYEPGVLEACLQLLQVSPQHLSDKHLDYVLRSDPVYISRVICAMVNCNDDMGILEGRWQGSYKSGTKPTEWSNSADILNLWVSSQCSPVRYGQCWVFASVLCTVMRVLGIPSRVVTVFNAAHDSDSNVKITEFYTSRGEKLGVSKDSIWNFHVWVECWMRRPDLGTEFDGWQVVDPTPQEKSAGVFCCGPCPVAAIQRRYLGTPYDAPFIYASVDADVVRLIVRDGVVVGRTVDTECVGQQIYTKSVDSDRPENLTHKYKGMKKKGEEKALTAEKHDTVLSSQSALALGLTPSGLVNTYCKGDKSLPVYW
;
A
#
# COMPACT_ATOMS: atom_id res chain seq x y z
N MET A 1 26.37 33.28 3.95
CA MET A 1 25.25 33.03 4.87
C MET A 1 24.76 31.61 4.64
N ALA A 2 25.25 30.68 5.45
CA ALA A 2 24.89 29.26 5.39
C ALA A 2 24.17 28.93 6.70
N VAL A 3 22.90 28.56 6.61
CA VAL A 3 22.08 28.16 7.77
C VAL A 3 22.21 26.64 7.88
N TRP A 4 22.92 26.20 8.92
CA TRP A 4 23.01 24.80 9.33
C TRP A 4 21.71 24.41 10.05
N PHE A 5 20.93 23.50 9.47
CA PHE A 5 19.86 22.80 10.19
C PHE A 5 20.48 21.65 10.99
N TYR A 6 20.49 21.79 12.31
CA TYR A 6 20.75 20.70 13.24
C TYR A 6 19.58 19.72 13.20
N CYS A 7 19.77 18.58 12.54
CA CYS A 7 18.93 17.41 12.72
C CYS A 7 19.43 16.67 13.98
N THR A 8 18.63 16.69 15.05
CA THR A 8 18.96 16.03 16.31
C THR A 8 19.00 14.52 16.12
N ARG A 9 20.20 13.96 16.37
CA ARG A 9 20.48 12.52 16.40
C ARG A 9 19.55 11.80 17.37
N LEU A 10 18.82 10.81 16.86
CA LEU A 10 18.37 9.65 17.63
C LEU A 10 19.35 8.52 17.35
N SER A 11 20.39 8.42 18.17
CA SER A 11 21.24 7.25 18.25
C SER A 11 21.58 7.00 19.71
N GLU A 12 21.50 5.73 20.10
CA GLU A 12 21.83 5.13 21.40
C GLU A 12 20.65 4.90 22.35
N PHE A 13 19.97 3.76 22.18
CA PHE A 13 19.84 2.80 23.27
C PHE A 13 20.14 1.40 22.74
N SER A 14 21.05 0.72 23.45
CA SER A 14 21.64 -0.55 23.09
C SER A 14 20.63 -1.68 23.01
N SER A 15 20.84 -2.52 22.00
CA SER A 15 20.39 -3.90 21.88
C SER A 15 20.63 -4.71 23.17
N THR A 16 19.54 -5.15 23.79
CA THR A 16 19.29 -6.48 24.40
C THR A 16 18.06 -6.39 25.28
N GLY A 17 16.98 -7.08 24.92
CA GLY A 17 15.78 -7.11 25.76
C GLY A 17 14.60 -7.70 25.00
N PHE A 18 14.18 -8.89 25.43
CA PHE A 18 12.93 -9.51 25.00
C PHE A 18 11.77 -8.50 25.10
N LEU A 19 10.77 -8.65 24.23
CA LEU A 19 9.49 -7.91 24.10
C LEU A 19 8.67 -7.67 25.39
N SER A 20 9.22 -7.92 26.57
CA SER A 20 8.49 -8.03 27.81
C SER A 20 9.27 -7.37 28.95
N SER A 21 8.80 -6.18 29.27
CA SER A 21 8.89 -5.47 30.55
C SER A 21 9.80 -4.26 30.67
N ARG A 22 9.25 -3.19 31.29
CA ARG A 22 9.94 -1.95 31.62
C ARG A 22 9.88 -1.72 33.13
N VAL A 23 11.03 -1.53 33.77
CA VAL A 23 11.16 -1.32 35.21
C VAL A 23 11.26 0.19 35.53
N PHE A 24 10.59 0.62 36.60
CA PHE A 24 10.61 2.00 37.09
C PHE A 24 11.23 2.05 38.49
N PRO A 25 12.34 2.79 38.69
CA PRO A 25 12.96 2.93 40.01
C PRO A 25 12.21 3.94 40.91
N GLY A 26 12.15 3.69 42.23
CA GLY A 26 11.82 4.72 43.23
C GLY A 26 11.76 4.20 44.67
N ILE A 27 11.62 5.13 45.62
CA ILE A 27 11.61 4.89 47.07
C ILE A 27 10.17 4.86 47.58
N PHE A 28 9.82 3.84 48.37
CA PHE A 28 8.48 3.59 48.85
C PHE A 28 8.01 4.65 49.86
N ASN A 29 7.12 5.55 49.45
CA ASN A 29 6.54 6.61 50.29
C ASN A 29 5.07 6.37 50.68
N GLY A 30 4.55 5.14 50.56
CA GLY A 30 3.17 4.78 50.94
C GLY A 30 2.09 4.98 49.87
N HIS A 31 2.44 5.50 48.70
CA HIS A 31 1.54 5.63 47.53
C HIS A 31 1.67 4.46 46.56
N CYS A 32 0.64 4.20 45.76
CA CYS A 32 0.70 3.26 44.64
C CYS A 32 1.80 3.66 43.65
N GLN A 33 2.83 2.82 43.51
CA GLN A 33 3.97 3.07 42.62
C GLN A 33 4.12 1.91 41.63
N LEU A 34 4.14 2.21 40.34
CA LEU A 34 4.39 1.20 39.32
C LEU A 34 5.85 0.75 39.40
N LYS A 35 6.07 -0.57 39.52
CA LYS A 35 7.39 -1.20 39.55
C LYS A 35 7.80 -1.64 38.14
N PHE A 36 6.92 -2.36 37.44
CA PHE A 36 7.12 -2.67 36.04
C PHE A 36 5.81 -2.90 35.29
N VAL A 37 5.84 -2.80 33.96
CA VAL A 37 4.73 -3.17 33.07
C VAL A 37 5.13 -4.38 32.23
N ASN A 38 4.25 -5.35 32.04
CA ASN A 38 4.37 -6.42 31.06
C ASN A 38 3.33 -6.20 29.94
N PHE A 39 3.76 -6.22 28.68
CA PHE A 39 2.88 -6.08 27.52
C PHE A 39 2.24 -7.40 27.07
N GLU A 40 2.44 -8.48 27.82
CA GLU A 40 1.91 -9.82 27.53
C GLU A 40 2.15 -10.25 26.07
N ALA A 41 3.35 -9.93 25.56
CA ALA A 41 3.61 -9.92 24.13
C ALA A 41 3.40 -11.29 23.46
N GLN A 42 3.76 -12.38 24.14
CA GLN A 42 3.55 -13.73 23.62
C GLN A 42 2.05 -14.03 23.43
N GLU A 43 1.22 -13.79 24.45
CA GLU A 43 -0.22 -14.05 24.36
C GLU A 43 -0.89 -13.13 23.34
N ASN A 44 -0.56 -11.83 23.40
CA ASN A 44 -1.16 -10.84 22.52
C ASN A 44 -0.80 -11.09 21.05
N THR A 45 0.48 -11.37 20.73
CA THR A 45 0.86 -11.63 19.33
C THR A 45 0.20 -12.88 18.77
N VAL A 46 -0.01 -13.90 19.62
CA VAL A 46 -0.78 -15.09 19.23
C VAL A 46 -2.24 -14.75 18.97
N SER A 47 -2.88 -14.06 19.91
CA SER A 47 -4.28 -13.66 19.78
C SER A 47 -4.49 -12.75 18.56
N HIS A 48 -3.57 -11.85 18.27
CA HIS A 48 -3.71 -10.89 17.18
C HIS A 48 -3.21 -11.36 15.82
N GLU A 49 -2.70 -12.59 15.69
CA GLU A 49 -2.14 -13.11 14.44
C GLU A 49 -1.02 -12.19 13.91
N THR A 50 -0.08 -11.84 14.80
CA THR A 50 1.04 -10.92 14.54
C THR A 50 2.39 -11.49 14.96
N GLN A 51 2.46 -12.81 15.23
CA GLN A 51 3.71 -13.48 15.57
C GLN A 51 4.75 -13.27 14.47
N GLY A 52 5.97 -12.91 14.86
CA GLY A 52 7.08 -12.71 13.92
C GLY A 52 7.12 -11.34 13.23
N LEU A 53 6.05 -10.53 13.25
CA LEU A 53 6.05 -9.22 12.57
C LEU A 53 7.03 -8.22 13.19
N SER A 54 7.28 -8.28 14.49
CA SER A 54 8.30 -7.48 15.15
C SER A 54 8.89 -8.19 16.35
N LYS A 55 10.18 -7.93 16.59
CA LYS A 55 10.90 -8.32 17.80
C LYS A 55 11.10 -7.15 18.76
N THR A 56 10.71 -5.93 18.37
CA THR A 56 11.00 -4.70 19.10
C THR A 56 9.75 -4.09 19.73
N HIS A 57 8.59 -4.24 19.07
CA HIS A 57 7.32 -3.67 19.51
C HIS A 57 6.26 -4.76 19.69
N LEU A 58 5.35 -4.57 20.65
CA LEU A 58 4.08 -5.30 20.64
C LEU A 58 3.32 -4.90 19.38
N VAL A 59 2.83 -5.88 18.62
CA VAL A 59 2.03 -5.65 17.40
C VAL A 59 0.64 -6.20 17.62
N VAL A 60 -0.38 -5.34 17.50
CA VAL A 60 -1.78 -5.68 17.70
C VAL A 60 -2.62 -5.11 16.56
N ARG A 61 -3.88 -5.56 16.48
CA ARG A 61 -4.82 -5.18 15.42
C ARG A 61 -6.00 -4.42 16.02
N ARG A 62 -6.44 -3.37 15.33
CA ARG A 62 -7.52 -2.49 15.80
C ARG A 62 -8.83 -3.23 16.05
N GLY A 63 -9.65 -2.71 16.98
CA GLY A 63 -10.94 -3.31 17.32
C GLY A 63 -10.88 -4.65 18.09
N LYS A 64 -9.69 -5.16 18.41
CA LYS A 64 -9.51 -6.37 19.23
C LYS A 64 -8.78 -6.00 20.54
N PRO A 65 -9.25 -6.47 21.72
CA PRO A 65 -8.59 -6.20 22.98
C PRO A 65 -7.23 -6.90 23.10
N PHE A 66 -6.24 -6.22 23.68
CA PHE A 66 -4.95 -6.77 24.07
C PHE A 66 -4.68 -6.52 25.56
N LYS A 67 -3.84 -7.36 26.16
CA LYS A 67 -3.54 -7.34 27.60
C LYS A 67 -2.28 -6.55 27.92
N ILE A 68 -2.31 -5.80 29.01
CA ILE A 68 -1.11 -5.30 29.69
C ILE A 68 -1.23 -5.61 31.17
N THR A 69 -0.15 -6.04 31.81
CA THR A 69 -0.10 -6.29 33.25
C THR A 69 0.77 -5.24 33.92
N LEU A 70 0.18 -4.46 34.81
CA LEU A 70 0.89 -3.51 35.65
C LEU A 70 1.27 -4.19 36.96
N VAL A 71 2.54 -4.13 37.34
CA VAL A 71 3.03 -4.65 38.62
C VAL A 71 3.51 -3.48 39.47
N PHE A 72 2.97 -3.39 40.67
CA PHE A 72 3.22 -2.30 41.60
C PHE A 72 4.17 -2.73 42.70
N ASP A 73 4.89 -1.77 43.25
CA ASP A 73 5.60 -1.97 44.49
C ASP A 73 4.57 -1.92 45.64
N GLY A 74 4.63 -2.85 46.58
CA GLY A 74 3.70 -2.89 47.73
C GLY A 74 2.26 -3.31 47.41
N ARG A 75 1.38 -2.37 47.01
CA ARG A 75 -0.07 -2.58 46.79
C ARG A 75 -0.56 -2.05 45.44
N VAL A 76 -1.51 -2.75 44.81
CA VAL A 76 -2.05 -2.43 43.47
C VAL A 76 -2.72 -1.05 43.40
N LEU A 77 -3.87 -0.87 44.04
CA LEU A 77 -4.62 0.39 44.07
C LEU A 77 -5.64 0.34 45.18
N ASN A 78 -6.01 1.51 45.69
CA ASN A 78 -7.22 1.73 46.49
C ASN A 78 -8.25 2.48 45.64
N PRO A 79 -9.17 1.78 44.93
CA PRO A 79 -10.13 2.38 44.00
C PRO A 79 -10.95 3.58 44.53
N PRO A 80 -11.29 3.66 45.83
CA PRO A 80 -11.99 4.83 46.38
C PRO A 80 -11.17 6.13 46.40
N SER A 81 -9.83 6.06 46.43
CA SER A 81 -8.94 7.23 46.57
C SER A 81 -8.00 7.43 45.39
N GLU A 82 -7.72 6.38 44.63
CA GLU A 82 -6.75 6.36 43.54
C GLU A 82 -7.44 5.96 42.22
N SER A 83 -7.16 6.72 41.16
CA SER A 83 -7.68 6.45 39.82
C SER A 83 -6.56 6.19 38.82
N LEU A 84 -6.77 5.19 37.96
CA LEU A 84 -5.89 4.89 36.83
C LEU A 84 -6.47 5.46 35.54
N MET A 85 -5.60 6.08 34.76
CA MET A 85 -5.92 6.58 33.43
C MET A 85 -4.78 6.24 32.48
N LEU A 86 -5.09 5.49 31.42
CA LEU A 86 -4.17 5.30 30.31
C LEU A 86 -4.25 6.50 29.37
N GLU A 87 -3.15 6.85 28.72
CA GLU A 87 -3.14 7.81 27.62
C GLU A 87 -2.45 7.15 26.42
N VAL A 88 -3.17 7.00 25.31
CA VAL A 88 -2.63 6.50 24.05
C VAL A 88 -2.31 7.70 23.15
N ARG A 89 -1.10 7.73 22.59
CA ARG A 89 -0.66 8.80 21.69
C ARG A 89 -0.17 8.27 20.35
N LEU A 90 -0.62 8.88 19.26
CA LEU A 90 -0.10 8.70 17.91
C LEU A 90 0.28 10.09 17.36
N GLY A 91 1.56 10.44 17.47
CA GLY A 91 2.02 11.80 17.14
C GLY A 91 1.30 12.87 17.98
N SER A 92 0.52 13.73 17.32
CA SER A 92 -0.29 14.77 17.98
C SER A 92 -1.65 14.27 18.46
N LEU A 93 -2.12 13.11 18.02
CA LEU A 93 -3.36 12.50 18.51
C LEU A 93 -3.12 11.93 19.90
N SER A 94 -4.01 12.25 20.84
CA SER A 94 -3.96 11.73 22.21
C SER A 94 -5.37 11.44 22.73
N GLU A 95 -5.56 10.27 23.32
CA GLU A 95 -6.81 9.90 23.98
C GLU A 95 -6.54 9.36 25.38
N ARG A 96 -7.28 9.91 26.35
CA ARG A 96 -7.21 9.50 27.76
C ARG A 96 -8.34 8.55 28.08
N ILE A 97 -7.98 7.40 28.62
CA ILE A 97 -8.85 6.26 28.82
C ILE A 97 -8.89 5.97 30.32
N PRO A 98 -10.00 6.31 31.02
CA PRO A 98 -10.20 5.89 32.39
C PRO A 98 -10.22 4.36 32.46
N VAL A 99 -9.46 3.77 33.39
CA VAL A 99 -9.48 2.32 33.58
C VAL A 99 -10.71 1.96 34.41
N GLN A 100 -11.58 1.12 33.85
CA GLN A 100 -12.86 0.74 34.45
C GLN A 100 -12.81 -0.66 35.04
N PHE A 101 -13.44 -0.82 36.20
CA PHE A 101 -13.68 -2.13 36.82
C PHE A 101 -15.04 -2.64 36.36
N CYS A 102 -15.08 -3.55 35.38
CA CYS A 102 -16.33 -4.05 34.81
C CYS A 102 -16.35 -5.57 34.74
N LYS A 103 -17.55 -6.16 34.93
CA LYS A 103 -17.80 -7.59 34.68
C LYS A 103 -18.06 -7.91 33.21
N ASN A 104 -18.60 -6.95 32.43
CA ASN A 104 -18.95 -7.13 31.02
C ASN A 104 -18.41 -5.97 30.16
N PRO A 105 -17.51 -6.21 29.20
CA PRO A 105 -17.08 -5.20 28.25
C PRO A 105 -18.19 -4.92 27.23
N SER A 106 -18.66 -3.67 27.14
CA SER A 106 -19.51 -3.23 26.02
C SER A 106 -18.64 -2.89 24.82
N HIS A 107 -19.11 -3.18 23.60
CA HIS A 107 -18.50 -2.66 22.37
C HIS A 107 -18.53 -1.14 22.40
N SER A 108 -17.37 -0.52 22.59
CA SER A 108 -17.21 0.94 22.66
C SER A 108 -16.76 1.46 21.30
N GLN A 109 -17.35 2.58 20.87
CA GLN A 109 -16.86 3.36 19.72
C GLN A 109 -15.60 4.18 20.05
N ALA A 110 -15.21 4.24 21.34
CA ALA A 110 -14.02 4.91 21.85
C ALA A 110 -13.03 3.90 22.45
N TRP A 111 -11.80 4.31 22.71
CA TRP A 111 -10.85 3.44 23.39
C TRP A 111 -11.35 3.04 24.78
N SER A 112 -11.07 1.80 25.17
CA SER A 112 -11.50 1.25 26.46
C SER A 112 -10.35 0.55 27.16
N ALA A 113 -10.31 0.65 28.49
CA ALA A 113 -9.37 -0.04 29.35
C ALA A 113 -10.13 -0.68 30.51
N ILE A 114 -10.19 -2.02 30.54
CA ILE A 114 -11.07 -2.75 31.46
C ILE A 114 -10.26 -3.74 32.30
N ILE A 115 -10.54 -3.77 33.60
CA ILE A 115 -10.04 -4.77 34.54
C ILE A 115 -11.19 -5.70 34.89
N ALA A 116 -11.02 -7.00 34.63
CA ALA A 116 -11.93 -8.04 35.15
C ALA A 116 -11.53 -8.40 36.59
N GLN A 117 -12.48 -8.86 37.40
CA GLN A 117 -12.27 -9.06 38.84
C GLN A 117 -11.20 -10.13 39.13
N GLU A 118 -11.14 -11.16 38.31
CA GLU A 118 -10.16 -12.24 38.33
C GLU A 118 -8.73 -11.79 37.97
N ASN A 119 -8.59 -10.61 37.36
CA ASN A 119 -7.31 -10.06 36.90
C ASN A 119 -6.67 -9.10 37.92
N ILE A 120 -7.17 -9.10 39.17
CA ILE A 120 -6.62 -8.32 40.27
C ILE A 120 -5.92 -9.28 41.23
N HIS A 121 -4.61 -9.10 41.37
CA HIS A 121 -3.79 -9.81 42.35
C HIS A 121 -3.23 -8.82 43.39
N PHE A 122 -2.54 -9.32 44.41
CA PHE A 122 -2.05 -8.49 45.52
C PHE A 122 -1.12 -7.34 45.08
N GLN A 123 -0.30 -7.57 44.06
CA GLN A 123 0.70 -6.61 43.54
C GLN A 123 0.60 -6.36 42.03
N SER A 124 -0.34 -7.00 41.34
CA SER A 124 -0.48 -6.83 39.89
C SER A 124 -1.94 -6.69 39.46
N VAL A 125 -2.14 -5.99 38.35
CA VAL A 125 -3.44 -5.89 37.68
C VAL A 125 -3.27 -6.04 36.18
N THR A 126 -4.09 -6.88 35.57
CA THR A 126 -4.12 -7.04 34.12
C THR A 126 -5.29 -6.24 33.54
N ILE A 127 -4.96 -5.35 32.60
CA ILE A 127 -5.88 -4.44 31.92
C ILE A 127 -6.04 -4.93 30.47
N HIS A 128 -7.28 -5.03 30.03
CA HIS A 128 -7.62 -5.25 28.63
C HIS A 128 -7.82 -3.89 27.96
N VAL A 129 -6.91 -3.52 27.07
CA VAL A 129 -6.98 -2.29 26.28
C VAL A 129 -7.57 -2.64 24.91
N CYS A 130 -8.61 -1.91 24.50
CA CYS A 130 -9.22 -2.09 23.19
C CYS A 130 -9.32 -0.74 22.48
N SER A 131 -8.95 -0.73 21.21
CA SER A 131 -9.07 0.42 20.33
C SER A 131 -10.38 0.37 19.53
N PRO A 132 -10.95 1.51 19.12
CA PRO A 132 -12.01 1.54 18.12
C PRO A 132 -11.61 0.83 16.82
N VAL A 133 -12.60 0.27 16.12
CA VAL A 133 -12.39 -0.42 14.83
C VAL A 133 -11.79 0.51 13.76
N LEU A 134 -12.10 1.81 13.81
CA LEU A 134 -11.58 2.80 12.87
C LEU A 134 -10.40 3.60 13.46
N SER A 135 -9.63 2.99 14.36
CA SER A 135 -8.39 3.61 14.84
C SER A 135 -7.35 3.70 13.73
N SER A 136 -6.58 4.77 13.75
CA SER A 136 -5.45 4.99 12.84
C SER A 136 -4.37 3.93 13.00
N VAL A 137 -3.79 3.51 11.88
CA VAL A 137 -2.66 2.58 11.89
C VAL A 137 -1.34 3.32 12.15
N GLY A 138 -0.50 2.76 13.02
CA GLY A 138 0.79 3.36 13.34
C GLY A 138 1.42 2.87 14.65
N LEU A 139 2.53 3.51 15.02
CA LEU A 139 3.24 3.24 16.28
C LEU A 139 2.73 4.18 17.38
N TYR A 140 2.04 3.61 18.36
CA TYR A 140 1.48 4.34 19.49
C TYR A 140 2.44 4.38 20.68
N HIS A 141 2.39 5.44 21.46
CA HIS A 141 3.00 5.56 22.78
C HIS A 141 1.92 5.41 23.85
N LEU A 142 2.10 4.46 24.77
CA LEU A 142 1.21 4.23 25.88
C LEU A 142 1.78 4.83 27.17
N LEU A 143 0.99 5.65 27.84
CA LEU A 143 1.30 6.24 29.13
C LEU A 143 0.28 5.81 30.19
N LEU A 144 0.73 5.77 31.44
CA LEU A 144 -0.11 5.59 32.62
C LEU A 144 -0.06 6.84 33.48
N HIS A 145 -1.23 7.31 33.87
CA HIS A 145 -1.43 8.36 34.85
C HIS A 145 -2.10 7.76 36.08
N ILE A 146 -1.40 7.85 37.22
CA ILE A 146 -1.95 7.50 38.53
C ILE A 146 -2.28 8.81 39.22
N LYS A 147 -3.56 9.00 39.57
CA LYS A 147 -4.02 10.20 40.26
C LYS A 147 -4.62 9.83 41.61
N ASP A 148 -4.08 10.42 42.66
CA ASP A 148 -4.62 10.50 44.02
C ASP A 148 -5.07 11.95 44.28
N SER A 149 -5.77 12.18 45.38
CA SER A 149 -6.16 13.48 45.95
C SER A 149 -5.03 14.52 46.04
N GLN A 150 -3.78 14.09 46.20
CA GLN A 150 -2.63 14.99 46.41
C GLN A 150 -1.53 14.86 45.35
N ILE A 151 -1.43 13.71 44.66
CA ILE A 151 -0.29 13.39 43.79
C ILE A 151 -0.79 12.89 42.43
N ARG A 152 -0.10 13.34 41.37
CA ARG A 152 -0.23 12.80 40.02
C ARG A 152 1.13 12.28 39.56
N VAL A 153 1.22 10.98 39.31
CA VAL A 153 2.43 10.34 38.77
C VAL A 153 2.15 9.87 37.35
N ASN A 154 3.13 10.07 36.46
CA ASN A 154 3.03 9.68 35.06
C ASN A 154 4.15 8.68 34.71
N TYR A 155 3.80 7.58 34.05
CA TYR A 155 4.74 6.56 33.60
C TYR A 155 4.62 6.40 32.09
N ALA A 156 5.75 6.40 31.38
CA ALA A 156 5.82 6.01 29.98
C ALA A 156 5.93 4.48 29.90
N LEU A 157 4.83 3.78 29.60
CA LEU A 157 4.80 2.32 29.63
C LEU A 157 5.63 1.72 28.48
N GLY A 158 5.49 2.27 27.28
CA GLY A 158 6.22 1.80 26.09
C GLY A 158 5.46 2.09 24.81
N HIS A 159 5.85 1.42 23.73
CA HIS A 159 5.25 1.56 22.41
C HIS A 159 4.60 0.28 21.93
N PHE A 160 3.55 0.39 21.12
CA PHE A 160 2.93 -0.72 20.42
C PHE A 160 2.49 -0.29 19.02
N ALA A 161 2.58 -1.20 18.04
CA ALA A 161 2.08 -0.99 16.70
C ALA A 161 0.63 -1.45 16.62
N LEU A 162 -0.24 -0.59 16.08
CA LEU A 162 -1.64 -0.90 15.82
C LEU A 162 -1.86 -1.01 14.31
N LEU A 163 -2.36 -2.16 13.85
CA LEU A 163 -2.56 -2.50 12.43
C LEU A 163 -4.04 -2.69 12.07
N PHE A 164 -4.33 -2.78 10.78
CA PHE A 164 -5.65 -3.19 10.27
C PHE A 164 -6.01 -4.61 10.72
N ASN A 165 -7.31 -4.90 10.82
CA ASN A 165 -7.82 -6.16 11.34
C ASN A 165 -8.72 -6.91 10.34
N PRO A 166 -8.15 -7.74 9.45
CA PRO A 166 -8.95 -8.47 8.46
C PRO A 166 -9.80 -9.61 9.05
N TRP A 167 -9.64 -9.94 10.33
CA TRP A 167 -10.49 -10.92 11.03
C TRP A 167 -11.77 -10.30 11.63
N LEU A 168 -11.81 -8.97 11.77
CA LEU A 168 -12.91 -8.30 12.45
C LEU A 168 -13.95 -7.81 11.44
N LYS A 169 -15.18 -8.34 11.51
CA LYS A 169 -16.27 -8.03 10.56
C LYS A 169 -16.48 -6.53 10.34
N ASP A 170 -16.40 -5.73 11.39
CA ASP A 170 -16.67 -4.30 11.30
C ASP A 170 -15.51 -3.51 10.66
N ASP A 171 -14.31 -4.09 10.57
CA ASP A 171 -13.18 -3.45 9.91
C ASP A 171 -13.41 -3.36 8.39
N PRO A 172 -13.18 -2.20 7.74
CA PRO A 172 -13.19 -2.05 6.30
C PRO A 172 -12.36 -3.08 5.51
N VAL A 173 -11.34 -3.69 6.10
CA VAL A 173 -10.52 -4.72 5.42
C VAL A 173 -10.91 -6.17 5.77
N PHE A 174 -12.08 -6.36 6.38
CA PHE A 174 -12.57 -7.68 6.78
C PHE A 174 -12.59 -8.65 5.60
N MET A 175 -11.93 -9.80 5.77
CA MET A 175 -11.88 -10.88 4.81
C MET A 175 -12.59 -12.10 5.39
N PRO A 176 -13.71 -12.55 4.79
CA PRO A 176 -14.61 -13.50 5.45
C PRO A 176 -14.13 -14.96 5.49
N LEU A 177 -13.15 -15.32 4.64
CA LEU A 177 -12.70 -16.71 4.50
C LEU A 177 -11.27 -16.86 5.04
N ASP A 178 -11.08 -17.80 5.96
CA ASP A 178 -9.78 -18.06 6.59
C ASP A 178 -8.70 -18.46 5.56
N VAL A 179 -9.06 -19.24 4.55
CA VAL A 179 -8.14 -19.61 3.45
C VAL A 179 -7.64 -18.39 2.68
N HIS A 180 -8.47 -17.36 2.51
CA HIS A 180 -8.06 -16.11 1.88
C HIS A 180 -7.17 -15.27 2.81
N ILE A 181 -7.44 -15.28 4.12
CA ILE A 181 -6.55 -14.65 5.11
C ILE A 181 -5.17 -15.34 5.10
N GLN A 182 -5.13 -16.67 5.03
CA GLN A 182 -3.86 -17.40 4.93
C GLN A 182 -3.08 -16.96 3.69
N GLU A 183 -3.71 -16.90 2.52
CA GLU A 183 -3.01 -16.54 1.27
C GLU A 183 -2.67 -15.06 1.15
N TYR A 184 -3.60 -14.16 1.51
CA TYR A 184 -3.53 -12.73 1.17
C TYR A 184 -3.06 -11.84 2.33
N VAL A 185 -2.90 -12.40 3.53
CA VAL A 185 -2.34 -11.70 4.69
C VAL A 185 -1.13 -12.46 5.25
N LYS A 186 -1.30 -13.75 5.54
CA LYS A 186 -0.29 -14.51 6.31
C LYS A 186 0.84 -15.09 5.47
N SER A 187 0.58 -15.52 4.24
CA SER A 187 1.60 -16.10 3.36
C SER A 187 2.67 -15.07 3.02
N ASP A 188 3.93 -15.38 3.29
CA ASP A 188 5.10 -14.57 2.95
C ASP A 188 5.78 -15.01 1.65
N TYR A 189 5.11 -15.87 0.91
CA TYR A 189 5.53 -16.40 -0.38
C TYR A 189 4.47 -16.14 -1.44
N GLY A 190 4.92 -15.88 -2.66
CA GLY A 190 4.04 -15.67 -3.81
C GLY A 190 4.68 -16.08 -5.14
N LEU A 191 3.86 -16.02 -6.18
CA LEU A 191 4.26 -16.24 -7.56
C LEU A 191 3.88 -15.04 -8.40
N ILE A 192 4.82 -14.61 -9.23
CA ILE A 192 4.62 -13.58 -10.25
C ILE A 192 4.58 -14.28 -11.61
N TYR A 193 3.52 -14.06 -12.36
CA TYR A 193 3.40 -14.58 -13.72
C TYR A 193 3.98 -13.55 -14.70
N MET A 194 4.76 -14.02 -15.67
CA MET A 194 5.49 -13.18 -16.64
C MET A 194 5.56 -13.88 -18.00
N GLY A 195 6.20 -13.26 -18.98
CA GLY A 195 6.33 -13.79 -20.33
C GLY A 195 5.24 -13.25 -21.25
N THR A 196 4.59 -14.12 -22.01
CA THR A 196 3.46 -13.75 -22.88
C THR A 196 2.24 -14.59 -22.55
N HIS A 197 1.06 -14.20 -23.02
CA HIS A 197 -0.17 -14.97 -22.84
C HIS A 197 -0.12 -16.40 -23.44
N LEU A 198 0.79 -16.66 -24.38
CA LEU A 198 1.02 -17.99 -24.97
C LEU A 198 2.10 -18.80 -24.25
N ASN A 199 3.03 -18.12 -23.57
CA ASN A 199 4.16 -18.75 -22.90
C ASN A 199 4.36 -18.10 -21.52
N VAL A 200 3.51 -18.51 -20.58
CA VAL A 200 3.49 -17.97 -19.23
C VAL A 200 4.56 -18.62 -18.38
N CYS A 201 5.48 -17.79 -17.91
CA CYS A 201 6.50 -18.15 -16.93
C CYS A 201 6.04 -17.77 -15.53
N LYS A 202 6.49 -18.51 -14.51
CA LYS A 202 6.27 -18.16 -13.11
C LYS A 202 7.60 -17.89 -12.41
N ARG A 203 7.61 -16.88 -11.55
CA ARG A 203 8.77 -16.53 -10.71
C ARG A 203 8.34 -16.52 -9.25
N PRO A 204 9.02 -17.29 -8.38
CA PRO A 204 8.82 -17.20 -6.94
C PRO A 204 9.26 -15.83 -6.42
N TRP A 205 8.53 -15.34 -5.44
CA TRP A 205 8.87 -14.12 -4.71
C TRP A 205 8.67 -14.34 -3.21
N SER A 206 9.64 -13.93 -2.42
CA SER A 206 9.50 -13.85 -0.96
C SER A 206 9.03 -12.44 -0.58
N PHE A 207 7.78 -12.32 -0.12
CA PHE A 207 7.29 -11.06 0.41
C PHE A 207 8.01 -10.68 1.70
N GLY A 208 8.37 -11.67 2.54
CA GLY A 208 9.24 -11.49 3.69
C GLY A 208 8.68 -10.57 4.78
N GLN A 209 7.36 -10.50 4.98
CA GLN A 209 6.75 -9.60 5.97
C GLN A 209 7.15 -9.90 7.43
N TYR A 210 7.67 -11.10 7.72
CA TYR A 210 8.15 -11.50 9.05
C TYR A 210 9.67 -11.35 9.21
N GLU A 211 10.37 -10.87 8.17
CA GLU A 211 11.80 -10.62 8.27
C GLU A 211 12.08 -9.44 9.21
N PRO A 212 13.16 -9.49 10.02
CA PRO A 212 13.47 -8.43 10.96
C PRO A 212 13.59 -7.05 10.28
N GLY A 213 12.94 -6.04 10.86
CA GLY A 213 12.99 -4.66 10.39
C GLY A 213 11.93 -4.30 9.34
N VAL A 214 11.22 -5.29 8.76
CA VAL A 214 10.25 -5.02 7.69
C VAL A 214 9.03 -4.25 8.19
N LEU A 215 8.48 -4.59 9.36
CA LEU A 215 7.40 -3.79 9.97
C LEU A 215 7.86 -2.37 10.25
N GLU A 216 9.04 -2.22 10.83
CA GLU A 216 9.61 -0.91 11.15
C GLU A 216 9.85 -0.07 9.89
N ALA A 217 10.30 -0.69 8.80
CA ALA A 217 10.42 -0.05 7.49
C ALA A 217 9.06 0.43 6.97
N CYS A 218 8.02 -0.39 7.07
CA CYS A 218 6.66 -0.03 6.64
C CYS A 218 6.09 1.13 7.48
N LEU A 219 6.33 1.13 8.79
CA LEU A 219 5.91 2.23 9.67
C LEU A 219 6.70 3.52 9.38
N GLN A 220 8.01 3.40 9.10
CA GLN A 220 8.86 4.51 8.71
C GLN A 220 8.45 5.11 7.36
N LEU A 221 8.04 4.29 6.39
CA LEU A 221 7.52 4.71 5.09
C LEU A 221 6.39 5.74 5.24
N LEU A 222 5.45 5.48 6.15
CA LEU A 222 4.35 6.41 6.41
C LEU A 222 4.84 7.74 6.99
N GLN A 223 5.89 7.73 7.82
CA GLN A 223 6.45 8.95 8.45
C GLN A 223 7.20 9.86 7.47
N VAL A 224 7.72 9.30 6.38
CA VAL A 224 8.49 10.06 5.38
C VAL A 224 7.68 10.37 4.13
N SER A 225 6.39 10.03 4.13
CA SER A 225 5.47 10.37 3.04
C SER A 225 5.27 11.88 2.91
N PRO A 226 5.07 12.41 1.69
CA PRO A 226 4.76 13.82 1.47
C PRO A 226 3.56 14.30 2.30
N GLN A 227 2.53 13.47 2.43
CA GLN A 227 1.33 13.78 3.22
C GLN A 227 1.68 13.99 4.69
N HIS A 228 2.50 13.10 5.27
CA HIS A 228 2.96 13.25 6.64
C HIS A 228 3.85 14.47 6.84
N LEU A 229 4.80 14.72 5.92
CA LEU A 229 5.70 15.85 6.01
C LEU A 229 4.98 17.20 5.87
N SER A 230 3.91 17.23 5.08
CA SER A 230 3.06 18.40 4.88
C SER A 230 2.17 18.69 6.08
N ASP A 231 1.38 17.70 6.53
CA ASP A 231 0.48 17.83 7.68
C ASP A 231 0.41 16.52 8.46
N LYS A 232 1.26 16.43 9.49
CA LYS A 232 1.36 15.26 10.37
C LYS A 232 0.04 14.92 11.04
N HIS A 233 -0.71 15.93 11.48
CA HIS A 233 -1.94 15.71 12.25
C HIS A 233 -3.02 15.13 11.34
N LEU A 234 -3.24 15.76 10.18
CA LEU A 234 -4.22 15.29 9.22
C LEU A 234 -3.87 13.88 8.70
N ASP A 235 -2.60 13.66 8.35
CA ASP A 235 -2.13 12.33 7.92
C ASP A 235 -2.44 11.27 8.98
N TYR A 236 -2.12 11.51 10.26
CA TYR A 236 -2.44 10.55 11.32
C TYR A 236 -3.95 10.26 11.44
N VAL A 237 -4.83 11.25 11.26
CA VAL A 237 -6.28 11.01 11.26
C VAL A 237 -6.70 10.13 10.09
N LEU A 238 -6.17 10.40 8.90
CA LEU A 238 -6.52 9.70 7.66
C LEU A 238 -5.96 8.28 7.57
N ARG A 239 -4.91 7.93 8.35
CA ARG A 239 -4.39 6.55 8.46
C ARG A 239 -5.38 5.53 9.04
N SER A 240 -6.58 5.94 9.43
CA SER A 240 -7.69 5.04 9.77
C SER A 240 -8.37 4.42 8.54
N ASP A 241 -8.19 5.02 7.36
CA ASP A 241 -8.84 4.63 6.11
C ASP A 241 -7.89 3.81 5.22
N PRO A 242 -8.24 2.55 4.85
CA PRO A 242 -7.41 1.76 3.94
C PRO A 242 -7.32 2.36 2.53
N VAL A 243 -8.30 3.16 2.08
CA VAL A 243 -8.27 3.83 0.76
C VAL A 243 -7.15 4.87 0.75
N TYR A 244 -7.09 5.70 1.78
CA TYR A 244 -6.01 6.68 1.98
C TYR A 244 -4.64 6.00 2.07
N ILE A 245 -4.50 4.98 2.92
CA ILE A 245 -3.26 4.23 3.08
C ILE A 245 -2.78 3.63 1.76
N SER A 246 -3.69 3.02 0.99
CA SER A 246 -3.38 2.43 -0.31
C SER A 246 -2.78 3.47 -1.26
N ARG A 247 -3.38 4.67 -1.30
CA ARG A 247 -2.93 5.75 -2.18
C ARG A 247 -1.58 6.34 -1.76
N VAL A 248 -1.36 6.54 -0.46
CA VAL A 248 -0.07 7.02 0.07
C VAL A 248 1.05 6.01 -0.23
N ILE A 249 0.83 4.72 0.05
CA ILE A 249 1.85 3.70 -0.18
C ILE A 249 2.09 3.49 -1.67
N CYS A 250 1.06 3.56 -2.50
CA CYS A 250 1.19 3.48 -3.95
C CYS A 250 2.20 4.51 -4.49
N ALA A 251 2.09 5.77 -4.04
CA ALA A 251 3.04 6.82 -4.40
C ALA A 251 4.44 6.49 -3.85
N MET A 252 4.52 6.17 -2.55
CA MET A 252 5.80 5.96 -1.85
C MET A 252 6.60 4.72 -2.29
N VAL A 253 6.02 3.80 -3.07
CA VAL A 253 6.75 2.63 -3.59
C VAL A 253 7.70 3.02 -4.72
N ASN A 254 7.36 4.04 -5.53
CA ASN A 254 8.28 4.64 -6.50
C ASN A 254 8.84 5.96 -5.96
N CYS A 255 9.98 6.42 -6.46
CA CYS A 255 10.65 7.63 -5.93
C CYS A 255 10.53 8.87 -6.83
N ASN A 256 9.55 8.92 -7.74
CA ASN A 256 9.53 9.97 -8.77
C ASN A 256 9.18 11.36 -8.21
N ASP A 257 8.40 11.42 -7.13
CA ASP A 257 7.92 12.68 -6.56
C ASP A 257 8.39 12.88 -5.09
N ASP A 258 9.02 11.88 -4.47
CA ASP A 258 9.26 11.83 -3.02
C ASP A 258 10.47 10.94 -2.59
N MET A 259 10.57 10.63 -1.30
CA MET A 259 11.58 9.72 -0.72
C MET A 259 11.19 8.23 -0.84
N GLY A 260 10.55 7.86 -1.94
CA GLY A 260 10.01 6.53 -2.14
C GLY A 260 11.06 5.43 -2.26
N ILE A 261 10.57 4.19 -2.27
CA ILE A 261 11.41 3.00 -2.03
C ILE A 261 12.32 2.67 -3.22
N LEU A 262 11.79 2.73 -4.45
CA LEU A 262 12.48 2.20 -5.63
C LEU A 262 12.61 3.22 -6.76
N GLU A 263 13.80 3.26 -7.37
CA GLU A 263 14.04 3.96 -8.65
C GLU A 263 13.78 3.01 -9.83
N GLY A 264 12.90 3.42 -10.75
CA GLY A 264 12.56 2.64 -11.93
C GLY A 264 13.61 2.71 -13.03
N ARG A 265 13.90 1.58 -13.69
CA ARG A 265 14.75 1.55 -14.89
C ARG A 265 14.40 0.39 -15.82
N TRP A 266 14.16 0.71 -17.10
CA TRP A 266 13.76 -0.25 -18.13
C TRP A 266 14.80 -0.46 -19.24
N GLN A 267 15.80 0.42 -19.34
CA GLN A 267 16.80 0.38 -20.41
C GLN A 267 18.17 0.83 -19.89
N GLY A 268 19.21 0.57 -20.70
CA GLY A 268 20.57 1.01 -20.43
C GLY A 268 21.29 0.16 -19.37
N SER A 269 22.20 0.79 -18.64
CA SER A 269 23.08 0.12 -17.67
C SER A 269 22.46 0.10 -16.27
N TYR A 270 22.58 -1.04 -15.60
CA TYR A 270 22.21 -1.22 -14.19
C TYR A 270 23.42 -1.18 -13.24
N LYS A 271 24.63 -0.81 -13.70
CA LYS A 271 25.88 -0.88 -12.92
C LYS A 271 25.87 -0.14 -11.57
N SER A 272 24.99 0.84 -11.40
CA SER A 272 24.83 1.65 -10.18
C SER A 272 23.80 1.10 -9.19
N GLY A 273 23.31 -0.14 -9.41
CA GLY A 273 22.35 -0.81 -8.54
C GLY A 273 22.19 -2.28 -8.91
N THR A 274 21.10 -2.88 -8.42
CA THR A 274 20.72 -4.26 -8.71
C THR A 274 19.83 -4.31 -9.94
N LYS A 275 20.01 -5.31 -10.82
CA LYS A 275 19.10 -5.47 -11.96
C LYS A 275 17.71 -5.86 -11.45
N PRO A 276 16.62 -5.32 -12.02
CA PRO A 276 15.26 -5.70 -11.62
C PRO A 276 15.00 -7.22 -11.63
N THR A 277 15.66 -7.94 -12.54
CA THR A 277 15.58 -9.40 -12.67
C THR A 277 16.41 -10.19 -11.67
N GLU A 278 17.21 -9.55 -10.82
CA GLU A 278 18.02 -10.21 -9.78
C GLU A 278 17.27 -10.24 -8.43
N TRP A 279 16.31 -9.34 -8.21
CA TRP A 279 15.49 -9.34 -7.00
C TRP A 279 14.59 -10.58 -6.89
N SER A 280 14.53 -11.18 -5.71
CA SER A 280 13.64 -12.30 -5.41
C SER A 280 12.84 -12.12 -4.11
N ASN A 281 13.07 -11.01 -3.40
CA ASN A 281 12.41 -10.73 -2.14
C ASN A 281 12.24 -9.23 -1.88
N SER A 282 11.18 -8.86 -1.15
CA SER A 282 10.90 -7.46 -0.80
C SER A 282 11.62 -6.99 0.47
N ALA A 283 11.97 -7.91 1.37
CA ALA A 283 12.60 -7.60 2.65
C ALA A 283 13.97 -6.92 2.48
N ASP A 284 14.81 -7.44 1.57
CA ASP A 284 16.12 -6.85 1.24
C ASP A 284 15.98 -5.43 0.70
N ILE A 285 14.98 -5.18 -0.15
CA ILE A 285 14.70 -3.85 -0.71
C ILE A 285 14.30 -2.88 0.40
N LEU A 286 13.36 -3.26 1.26
CA LEU A 286 12.89 -2.41 2.36
C LEU A 286 14.00 -2.13 3.39
N ASN A 287 14.78 -3.14 3.76
CA ASN A 287 15.91 -3.00 4.67
C ASN A 287 17.03 -2.15 4.06
N LEU A 288 17.31 -2.29 2.77
CA LEU A 288 18.28 -1.45 2.06
C LEU A 288 17.82 0.01 2.02
N TRP A 289 16.54 0.27 1.76
CA TRP A 289 15.96 1.61 1.76
C TRP A 289 16.11 2.28 3.14
N VAL A 290 15.74 1.58 4.22
CA VAL A 290 15.90 2.13 5.59
C VAL A 290 17.36 2.37 5.96
N SER A 291 18.24 1.38 5.74
CA SER A 291 19.68 1.50 6.05
C SER A 291 20.39 2.58 5.23
N SER A 292 19.84 2.92 4.06
CA SER A 292 20.29 4.04 3.22
C SER A 292 19.61 5.37 3.57
N GLN A 293 19.13 5.53 4.81
CA GLN A 293 18.47 6.75 5.28
C GLN A 293 17.25 7.15 4.43
N CYS A 294 16.44 6.16 4.05
CA CYS A 294 15.28 6.34 3.18
C CYS A 294 15.62 6.85 1.76
N SER A 295 16.84 6.55 1.27
CA SER A 295 17.22 6.84 -0.11
C SER A 295 16.70 5.76 -1.07
N PRO A 296 16.26 6.11 -2.29
CA PRO A 296 15.70 5.14 -3.23
C PRO A 296 16.67 4.01 -3.60
N VAL A 297 16.14 2.79 -3.58
CA VAL A 297 16.83 1.56 -3.99
C VAL A 297 16.80 1.42 -5.50
N ARG A 298 17.97 1.10 -6.08
CA ARG A 298 18.16 0.94 -7.52
C ARG A 298 18.30 -0.54 -7.86
N TYR A 299 17.55 -1.14 -8.79
CA TYR A 299 16.44 -0.62 -9.60
C TYR A 299 15.20 -1.53 -9.53
N GLY A 300 14.04 -0.99 -9.86
CA GLY A 300 12.76 -1.70 -9.96
C GLY A 300 12.12 -1.65 -11.35
N GLN A 301 11.23 -2.60 -11.61
CA GLN A 301 10.23 -2.61 -12.71
C GLN A 301 8.88 -3.07 -12.14
N CYS A 302 7.82 -3.08 -12.95
CA CYS A 302 6.43 -3.26 -12.48
C CYS A 302 6.24 -4.40 -11.47
N TRP A 303 6.79 -5.59 -11.73
CA TRP A 303 6.68 -6.72 -10.80
C TRP A 303 7.42 -6.51 -9.48
N VAL A 304 8.53 -5.78 -9.47
CA VAL A 304 9.28 -5.44 -8.25
C VAL A 304 8.47 -4.43 -7.43
N PHE A 305 7.95 -3.38 -8.08
CA PHE A 305 7.10 -2.38 -7.41
C PHE A 305 5.85 -3.04 -6.82
N ALA A 306 5.12 -3.85 -7.61
CA ALA A 306 3.94 -4.56 -7.15
C ALA A 306 4.24 -5.51 -5.99
N SER A 307 5.38 -6.21 -6.02
CA SER A 307 5.73 -7.14 -4.95
C SER A 307 6.10 -6.42 -3.64
N VAL A 308 6.79 -5.28 -3.72
CA VAL A 308 7.07 -4.42 -2.55
C VAL A 308 5.78 -3.83 -2.00
N LEU A 309 4.89 -3.30 -2.87
CA LEU A 309 3.58 -2.81 -2.45
C LEU A 309 2.78 -3.90 -1.73
N CYS A 310 2.71 -5.11 -2.31
CA CYS A 310 2.01 -6.24 -1.71
C CYS A 310 2.58 -6.60 -0.32
N THR A 311 3.90 -6.59 -0.15
CA THR A 311 4.54 -6.76 1.17
C THR A 311 4.06 -5.71 2.16
N VAL A 312 4.16 -4.41 1.82
CA VAL A 312 3.80 -3.32 2.75
C VAL A 312 2.32 -3.41 3.13
N MET A 313 1.43 -3.66 2.16
CA MET A 313 -0.01 -3.77 2.43
C MET A 313 -0.33 -4.96 3.34
N ARG A 314 0.29 -6.14 3.11
CA ARG A 314 0.16 -7.32 3.98
C ARG A 314 0.66 -7.07 5.40
N VAL A 315 1.82 -6.42 5.54
CA VAL A 315 2.40 -6.02 6.83
C VAL A 315 1.42 -5.15 7.62
N LEU A 316 0.80 -4.16 6.97
CA LEU A 316 -0.16 -3.27 7.61
C LEU A 316 -1.52 -3.93 7.90
N GLY A 317 -1.75 -5.14 7.41
CA GLY A 317 -2.96 -5.92 7.63
C GLY A 317 -4.04 -5.73 6.56
N ILE A 318 -3.71 -5.15 5.41
CA ILE A 318 -4.62 -5.04 4.26
C ILE A 318 -4.42 -6.26 3.37
N PRO A 319 -5.42 -7.16 3.22
CA PRO A 319 -5.27 -8.34 2.39
C PRO A 319 -4.98 -7.96 0.93
N SER A 320 -3.91 -8.51 0.36
CA SER A 320 -3.38 -8.07 -0.93
C SER A 320 -2.85 -9.22 -1.77
N ARG A 321 -3.00 -9.12 -3.10
CA ARG A 321 -2.47 -10.09 -4.07
C ARG A 321 -1.86 -9.41 -5.29
N VAL A 322 -0.77 -9.97 -5.80
CA VAL A 322 -0.12 -9.52 -7.04
C VAL A 322 -0.90 -10.06 -8.24
N VAL A 323 -1.14 -9.20 -9.23
CA VAL A 323 -1.90 -9.52 -10.44
C VAL A 323 -1.08 -9.15 -11.67
N THR A 324 -0.96 -10.10 -12.61
CA THR A 324 -0.34 -9.90 -13.91
C THR A 324 -1.42 -9.77 -14.98
N VAL A 325 -1.34 -8.74 -15.81
CA VAL A 325 -2.12 -8.60 -17.06
C VAL A 325 -1.21 -8.83 -18.25
N PHE A 326 -1.57 -9.78 -19.12
CA PHE A 326 -0.85 -10.03 -20.36
C PHE A 326 -1.41 -9.19 -21.51
N ASN A 327 -0.53 -8.70 -22.37
CA ASN A 327 -0.81 -7.66 -23.37
C ASN A 327 -1.49 -6.44 -22.73
N ALA A 328 -0.88 -5.89 -21.68
CA ALA A 328 -1.42 -4.74 -20.98
C ALA A 328 -1.18 -3.48 -21.81
N ALA A 329 -2.24 -2.70 -22.05
CA ALA A 329 -2.11 -1.43 -22.75
C ALA A 329 -1.63 -0.32 -21.81
N HIS A 330 -0.84 0.59 -22.35
CA HIS A 330 -0.45 1.84 -21.72
C HIS A 330 -0.97 2.98 -22.61
N ASP A 331 -2.11 3.52 -22.19
CA ASP A 331 -2.79 4.66 -22.80
C ASP A 331 -2.20 5.96 -22.23
N SER A 332 -1.67 6.79 -23.10
CA SER A 332 -0.96 8.03 -22.75
C SER A 332 -1.81 9.30 -22.88
N ASP A 333 -3.02 9.21 -23.45
CA ASP A 333 -3.90 10.36 -23.69
C ASP A 333 -5.30 10.21 -23.08
N SER A 334 -5.54 9.10 -22.37
CA SER A 334 -6.78 8.79 -21.63
C SER A 334 -8.02 8.66 -22.51
N ASN A 335 -7.85 8.35 -23.80
CA ASN A 335 -8.96 8.16 -24.74
C ASN A 335 -9.52 6.73 -24.73
N VAL A 336 -8.93 5.81 -23.95
CA VAL A 336 -9.35 4.41 -23.76
C VAL A 336 -9.19 3.56 -25.03
N LYS A 337 -8.39 4.03 -25.99
CA LYS A 337 -7.99 3.33 -27.20
C LYS A 337 -6.48 3.45 -27.37
N ILE A 338 -5.90 2.48 -28.04
CA ILE A 338 -4.47 2.47 -28.36
C ILE A 338 -4.34 2.66 -29.86
N THR A 339 -3.65 3.71 -30.29
CA THR A 339 -3.45 3.96 -31.72
C THR A 339 -2.02 3.65 -32.13
N GLU A 340 -1.85 2.69 -33.03
CA GLU A 340 -0.56 2.30 -33.58
C GLU A 340 -0.46 2.70 -35.06
N PHE A 341 0.68 3.27 -35.44
CA PHE A 341 0.94 3.70 -36.81
C PHE A 341 2.00 2.80 -37.44
N TYR A 342 1.81 2.41 -38.70
CA TYR A 342 2.70 1.51 -39.42
C TYR A 342 3.01 2.03 -40.83
N THR A 343 4.20 1.75 -41.34
CA THR A 343 4.50 1.93 -42.76
C THR A 343 3.75 0.90 -43.61
N SER A 344 3.65 1.12 -44.93
CA SER A 344 3.11 0.11 -45.85
C SER A 344 3.91 -1.22 -45.88
N ARG A 345 5.09 -1.25 -45.25
CA ARG A 345 5.93 -2.46 -45.09
C ARG A 345 5.72 -3.16 -43.74
N GLY A 346 4.86 -2.62 -42.87
CA GLY A 346 4.57 -3.18 -41.54
C GLY A 346 5.53 -2.72 -40.43
N GLU A 347 6.37 -1.71 -40.66
CA GLU A 347 7.26 -1.18 -39.63
C GLU A 347 6.48 -0.21 -38.72
N LYS A 348 6.57 -0.39 -37.40
CA LYS A 348 5.89 0.49 -36.43
C LYS A 348 6.55 1.87 -36.43
N LEU A 349 5.74 2.90 -36.60
CA LEU A 349 6.13 4.31 -36.53
C LEU A 349 5.95 4.81 -35.10
N GLY A 350 6.98 5.47 -34.56
CA GLY A 350 6.98 6.06 -33.20
C GLY A 350 6.21 7.39 -33.10
N VAL A 351 5.03 7.47 -33.75
CA VAL A 351 4.19 8.70 -33.77
C VAL A 351 3.31 8.79 -32.53
N SER A 352 2.74 7.66 -32.08
CA SER A 352 2.03 7.57 -30.80
C SER A 352 2.97 7.23 -29.66
N LYS A 353 2.65 7.72 -28.47
CA LYS A 353 3.30 7.29 -27.21
C LYS A 353 2.63 6.05 -26.60
N ASP A 354 1.46 5.66 -27.11
CA ASP A 354 0.77 4.46 -26.64
C ASP A 354 1.60 3.21 -26.92
N SER A 355 1.51 2.26 -25.99
CA SER A 355 2.24 1.00 -26.10
C SER A 355 1.43 -0.16 -25.54
N ILE A 356 1.77 -1.36 -26.01
CA ILE A 356 1.24 -2.62 -25.47
C ILE A 356 2.43 -3.36 -24.88
N TRP A 357 2.34 -3.63 -23.59
CA TRP A 357 3.36 -4.33 -22.82
C TRP A 357 3.05 -5.83 -22.87
N ASN A 358 4.08 -6.66 -23.06
CA ASN A 358 3.92 -8.12 -23.05
C ASN A 358 3.17 -8.59 -21.80
N PHE A 359 3.52 -8.00 -20.66
CA PHE A 359 2.76 -8.08 -19.44
C PHE A 359 2.99 -6.83 -18.58
N HIS A 360 2.05 -6.55 -17.68
CA HIS A 360 2.17 -5.56 -16.62
C HIS A 360 1.69 -6.15 -15.30
N VAL A 361 2.21 -5.66 -14.18
CA VAL A 361 1.94 -6.22 -12.85
C VAL A 361 1.56 -5.12 -11.88
N TRP A 362 0.46 -5.30 -11.16
CA TRP A 362 0.00 -4.44 -10.07
C TRP A 362 -0.46 -5.26 -8.86
N VAL A 363 -1.06 -4.61 -7.87
CA VAL A 363 -1.64 -5.25 -6.68
C VAL A 363 -3.15 -5.02 -6.64
N GLU A 364 -3.91 -6.06 -6.30
CA GLU A 364 -5.27 -5.89 -5.81
C GLU A 364 -5.27 -5.89 -4.27
N CYS A 365 -5.89 -4.88 -3.66
CA CYS A 365 -6.05 -4.75 -2.21
C CYS A 365 -7.52 -4.89 -1.84
N TRP A 366 -7.84 -5.70 -0.82
CA TRP A 366 -9.21 -5.95 -0.38
C TRP A 366 -9.65 -4.93 0.67
N MET A 367 -10.70 -4.15 0.36
CA MET A 367 -11.28 -3.19 1.29
C MET A 367 -12.72 -2.82 0.89
N ARG A 368 -13.48 -2.28 1.85
CA ARG A 368 -14.73 -1.57 1.57
C ARG A 368 -14.47 -0.18 0.99
N ARG A 369 -15.44 0.31 0.20
CA ARG A 369 -15.47 1.65 -0.40
C ARG A 369 -16.69 2.43 0.09
N PRO A 370 -16.73 2.84 1.37
CA PRO A 370 -17.85 3.61 1.90
C PRO A 370 -18.05 4.96 1.18
N ASP A 371 -17.02 5.45 0.49
CA ASP A 371 -17.03 6.62 -0.38
C ASP A 371 -17.75 6.40 -1.73
N LEU A 372 -17.91 5.15 -2.16
CA LEU A 372 -18.53 4.78 -3.45
C LEU A 372 -19.81 3.95 -3.34
N GLY A 373 -19.99 3.22 -2.24
CA GLY A 373 -21.10 2.27 -2.06
C GLY A 373 -20.64 0.81 -2.04
N THR A 374 -21.47 -0.05 -1.43
CA THR A 374 -21.15 -1.45 -1.15
C THR A 374 -20.93 -2.31 -2.41
N GLU A 375 -21.43 -1.87 -3.56
CA GLU A 375 -21.24 -2.55 -4.84
C GLU A 375 -19.82 -2.45 -5.39
N PHE A 376 -19.00 -1.55 -4.81
CA PHE A 376 -17.58 -1.36 -5.11
C PHE A 376 -16.66 -1.87 -4.01
N ASP A 377 -17.21 -2.51 -2.97
CA ASP A 377 -16.43 -3.24 -1.97
C ASP A 377 -15.68 -4.42 -2.62
N GLY A 378 -14.56 -4.79 -1.99
CA GLY A 378 -13.76 -5.96 -2.39
C GLY A 378 -12.42 -5.54 -2.99
N TRP A 379 -12.02 -6.18 -4.09
CA TRP A 379 -10.71 -5.97 -4.70
C TRP A 379 -10.60 -4.61 -5.40
N GLN A 380 -9.58 -3.86 -5.02
CA GLN A 380 -9.21 -2.57 -5.59
C GLN A 380 -7.83 -2.65 -6.25
N VAL A 381 -7.71 -2.26 -7.51
CA VAL A 381 -6.43 -2.15 -8.22
C VAL A 381 -5.63 -0.98 -7.66
N VAL A 382 -4.39 -1.25 -7.27
CA VAL A 382 -3.38 -0.28 -6.86
C VAL A 382 -2.12 -0.56 -7.65
N ASP A 383 -1.73 0.36 -8.52
CA ASP A 383 -0.56 0.22 -9.38
C ASP A 383 0.54 1.22 -8.99
N PRO A 384 1.62 0.75 -8.34
CA PRO A 384 2.72 1.59 -7.88
C PRO A 384 3.72 1.94 -8.99
N THR A 385 3.53 1.42 -10.21
CA THR A 385 4.43 1.68 -11.33
C THR A 385 4.20 3.09 -11.86
N PRO A 386 5.21 3.96 -11.92
CA PRO A 386 5.03 5.34 -12.38
C PRO A 386 4.79 5.34 -13.89
N GLN A 387 3.51 5.42 -14.27
CA GLN A 387 3.05 5.46 -15.66
C GLN A 387 2.51 6.86 -15.98
N GLU A 388 1.34 7.19 -15.45
CA GLU A 388 0.71 8.50 -15.57
C GLU A 388 0.49 9.15 -14.19
N LYS A 389 0.38 10.48 -14.17
CA LYS A 389 0.15 11.23 -12.93
C LYS A 389 -1.34 11.30 -12.59
N SER A 390 -1.71 10.83 -11.40
CA SER A 390 -3.04 11.04 -10.81
C SER A 390 -3.00 12.21 -9.83
N ALA A 391 -3.74 13.27 -10.12
CA ALA A 391 -3.70 14.53 -9.35
C ALA A 391 -2.27 15.10 -9.15
N GLY A 392 -1.42 14.96 -10.17
CA GLY A 392 -0.04 15.48 -10.17
C GLY A 392 1.03 14.55 -9.59
N VAL A 393 0.65 13.41 -9.02
CA VAL A 393 1.55 12.43 -8.38
C VAL A 393 1.54 11.11 -9.15
N PHE A 394 2.69 10.47 -9.31
CA PHE A 394 2.82 9.13 -9.89
C PHE A 394 2.26 8.06 -8.95
N CYS A 395 0.95 7.89 -8.99
CA CYS A 395 0.19 6.86 -8.29
C CYS A 395 -1.05 6.49 -9.11
N CYS A 396 -1.55 5.27 -8.95
CA CYS A 396 -2.74 4.79 -9.64
C CYS A 396 -3.57 3.89 -8.71
N GLY A 397 -4.85 4.25 -8.53
CA GLY A 397 -5.78 3.58 -7.62
C GLY A 397 -5.89 4.22 -6.23
N PRO A 398 -6.62 3.58 -5.29
CA PRO A 398 -7.31 2.30 -5.42
C PRO A 398 -8.58 2.36 -6.30
N CYS A 399 -8.64 1.54 -7.35
CA CYS A 399 -9.78 1.47 -8.27
C CYS A 399 -10.58 0.17 -8.10
N PRO A 400 -11.91 0.20 -7.92
CA PRO A 400 -12.67 -1.04 -7.77
C PRO A 400 -12.61 -1.89 -9.04
N VAL A 401 -12.22 -3.17 -8.92
CA VAL A 401 -12.26 -4.12 -10.06
C VAL A 401 -13.69 -4.22 -10.63
N ALA A 402 -14.70 -4.12 -9.76
CA ALA A 402 -16.11 -4.08 -10.16
C ALA A 402 -16.45 -2.88 -11.06
N ALA A 403 -15.80 -1.72 -10.87
CA ALA A 403 -16.01 -0.55 -11.73
C ALA A 403 -15.44 -0.78 -13.13
N ILE A 404 -14.26 -1.39 -13.22
CA ILE A 404 -13.63 -1.77 -14.50
C ILE A 404 -14.51 -2.77 -15.24
N GLN A 405 -14.97 -3.82 -14.56
CA GLN A 405 -15.85 -4.85 -15.15
C GLN A 405 -17.14 -4.28 -15.74
N ARG A 406 -17.73 -3.29 -15.05
CA ARG A 406 -19.00 -2.66 -15.43
C ARG A 406 -18.83 -1.42 -16.31
N ARG A 407 -17.59 -1.06 -16.67
CA ARG A 407 -17.23 0.13 -17.45
C ARG A 407 -17.71 1.44 -16.82
N TYR A 408 -17.70 1.51 -15.49
CA TYR A 408 -17.97 2.74 -14.74
C TYR A 408 -16.69 3.60 -14.66
N LEU A 409 -16.31 4.18 -15.80
CA LEU A 409 -15.02 4.89 -15.94
C LEU A 409 -14.97 6.24 -15.21
N GLY A 410 -16.12 6.76 -14.75
CA GLY A 410 -16.16 7.94 -13.88
C GLY A 410 -15.82 7.64 -12.42
N THR A 411 -15.66 6.36 -12.04
CA THR A 411 -15.39 5.97 -10.66
C THR A 411 -13.96 6.32 -10.25
N PRO A 412 -13.75 7.04 -9.14
CA PRO A 412 -12.41 7.24 -8.61
C PRO A 412 -11.89 5.96 -7.93
N TYR A 413 -10.60 5.65 -8.01
CA TYR A 413 -9.53 6.42 -8.65
C TYR A 413 -9.14 5.79 -9.99
N ASP A 414 -8.74 6.62 -10.97
CA ASP A 414 -7.98 6.19 -12.15
C ASP A 414 -8.63 5.09 -13.03
N ALA A 415 -9.95 4.95 -12.97
CA ALA A 415 -10.69 3.91 -13.70
C ALA A 415 -10.47 3.91 -15.23
N PRO A 416 -10.42 5.06 -15.94
CA PRO A 416 -10.17 5.07 -17.38
C PRO A 416 -8.83 4.46 -17.74
N PHE A 417 -7.77 4.82 -17.02
CA PHE A 417 -6.41 4.31 -17.24
C PHE A 417 -6.33 2.80 -17.02
N ILE A 418 -6.86 2.32 -15.89
CA ILE A 418 -6.86 0.88 -15.57
C ILE A 418 -7.72 0.09 -16.55
N TYR A 419 -8.87 0.63 -16.96
CA TYR A 419 -9.71 0.01 -17.97
C TYR A 419 -8.97 -0.10 -19.31
N ALA A 420 -8.30 0.97 -19.73
CA ALA A 420 -7.52 0.96 -20.97
C ALA A 420 -6.47 -0.17 -20.92
N SER A 421 -5.77 -0.34 -19.80
CA SER A 421 -4.78 -1.41 -19.62
C SER A 421 -5.31 -2.83 -19.78
N VAL A 422 -6.62 -3.06 -19.56
CA VAL A 422 -7.20 -4.41 -19.63
C VAL A 422 -8.11 -4.62 -20.84
N ASP A 423 -8.77 -3.61 -21.38
CA ASP A 423 -9.82 -3.80 -22.40
C ASP A 423 -9.91 -2.65 -23.42
N ALA A 424 -8.81 -1.94 -23.68
CA ALA A 424 -8.74 -0.96 -24.76
C ALA A 424 -8.83 -1.62 -26.15
N ASP A 425 -9.45 -0.91 -27.08
CA ASP A 425 -9.40 -1.25 -28.50
C ASP A 425 -8.07 -0.78 -29.11
N VAL A 426 -7.44 -1.61 -29.94
CA VAL A 426 -6.22 -1.26 -30.67
C VAL A 426 -6.56 -0.90 -32.10
N VAL A 427 -6.35 0.36 -32.46
CA VAL A 427 -6.54 0.90 -33.81
C VAL A 427 -5.20 0.94 -34.50
N ARG A 428 -5.03 0.11 -35.54
CA ARG A 428 -3.81 0.06 -36.35
C ARG A 428 -4.02 0.81 -37.66
N LEU A 429 -3.20 1.82 -37.90
CA LEU A 429 -3.26 2.69 -39.08
C LEU A 429 -2.02 2.47 -39.95
N ILE A 430 -2.22 2.18 -41.24
CA ILE A 430 -1.13 2.11 -42.22
C ILE A 430 -1.01 3.49 -42.86
N VAL A 431 0.17 4.10 -42.77
CA VAL A 431 0.48 5.42 -43.30
C VAL A 431 1.42 5.29 -44.50
N ARG A 432 1.10 6.02 -45.57
CA ARG A 432 1.92 6.17 -46.77
C ARG A 432 1.87 7.62 -47.22
N ASP A 433 3.03 8.23 -47.44
CA ASP A 433 3.16 9.63 -47.89
C ASP A 433 2.37 10.63 -47.03
N GLY A 434 2.35 10.41 -45.71
CA GLY A 434 1.63 11.25 -44.74
C GLY A 434 0.10 11.03 -44.70
N VAL A 435 -0.43 10.08 -45.47
CA VAL A 435 -1.87 9.78 -45.54
C VAL A 435 -2.15 8.37 -44.98
N VAL A 436 -3.24 8.22 -44.24
CA VAL A 436 -3.74 6.91 -43.79
C VAL A 436 -4.33 6.15 -44.98
N VAL A 437 -3.74 5.02 -45.32
CA VAL A 437 -4.14 4.14 -46.45
C VAL A 437 -4.74 2.81 -46.00
N GLY A 438 -4.74 2.52 -44.69
CA GLY A 438 -5.35 1.33 -44.13
C GLY A 438 -5.70 1.51 -42.66
N ARG A 439 -6.76 0.84 -42.20
CA ARG A 439 -7.25 0.89 -40.82
C ARG A 439 -7.80 -0.47 -40.40
N THR A 440 -7.33 -0.96 -39.25
CA THR A 440 -7.84 -2.17 -38.60
C THR A 440 -8.12 -1.85 -37.13
N VAL A 441 -9.18 -2.45 -36.57
CA VAL A 441 -9.50 -2.34 -35.14
C VAL A 441 -9.50 -3.74 -34.55
N ASP A 442 -8.81 -3.90 -33.43
CA ASP A 442 -8.67 -5.14 -32.69
C ASP A 442 -9.20 -4.93 -31.26
N THR A 443 -10.33 -5.56 -30.95
CA THR A 443 -11.06 -5.38 -29.68
C THR A 443 -10.77 -6.49 -28.67
N GLU A 444 -9.77 -7.34 -28.94
CA GLU A 444 -9.48 -8.55 -28.16
C GLU A 444 -8.01 -8.72 -27.78
N CYS A 445 -7.09 -7.97 -28.38
CA CYS A 445 -5.67 -8.16 -28.13
C CYS A 445 -5.17 -7.64 -26.77
N VAL A 446 -5.83 -6.66 -26.15
CA VAL A 446 -5.44 -6.12 -24.84
C VAL A 446 -6.01 -6.98 -23.71
N GLY A 447 -5.22 -7.20 -22.65
CA GLY A 447 -5.66 -7.90 -21.44
C GLY A 447 -6.20 -9.32 -21.68
N GLN A 448 -5.56 -10.06 -22.59
CA GLN A 448 -6.02 -11.40 -23.01
C GLN A 448 -6.11 -12.39 -21.86
N GLN A 449 -5.17 -12.31 -20.91
CA GLN A 449 -5.13 -13.13 -19.71
C GLN A 449 -4.76 -12.25 -18.51
N ILE A 450 -5.45 -12.47 -17.39
CA ILE A 450 -5.16 -11.79 -16.12
C ILE A 450 -5.01 -12.85 -15.05
N TYR A 451 -3.82 -12.96 -14.46
CA TYR A 451 -3.48 -14.02 -13.51
C TYR A 451 -3.04 -13.50 -12.15
N THR A 452 -3.42 -14.25 -11.13
CA THR A 452 -2.86 -14.17 -9.78
C THR A 452 -2.53 -15.57 -9.28
N LYS A 453 -1.81 -15.69 -8.16
CA LYS A 453 -1.56 -17.00 -7.54
C LYS A 453 -2.86 -17.50 -6.91
N SER A 454 -3.18 -18.77 -7.13
CA SER A 454 -4.34 -19.42 -6.50
C SER A 454 -4.14 -19.57 -4.99
N VAL A 455 -5.25 -19.52 -4.25
CA VAL A 455 -5.29 -19.92 -2.83
C VAL A 455 -4.91 -21.40 -2.72
N ASP A 456 -4.07 -21.74 -1.75
CA ASP A 456 -3.60 -23.11 -1.45
C ASP A 456 -2.90 -23.84 -2.62
N SER A 457 -2.47 -23.12 -3.67
CA SER A 457 -1.80 -23.72 -4.83
C SER A 457 -0.83 -22.78 -5.53
N ASP A 458 0.19 -23.35 -6.16
CA ASP A 458 1.15 -22.64 -7.03
C ASP A 458 0.66 -22.49 -8.49
N ARG A 459 -0.63 -22.73 -8.73
CA ARG A 459 -1.27 -22.61 -10.04
C ARG A 459 -1.82 -21.20 -10.25
N PRO A 460 -1.82 -20.69 -11.49
CA PRO A 460 -2.47 -19.42 -11.80
C PRO A 460 -3.99 -19.53 -11.64
N GLU A 461 -4.58 -18.54 -10.96
CA GLU A 461 -6.01 -18.27 -10.98
C GLU A 461 -6.31 -17.28 -12.12
N ASN A 462 -7.28 -17.60 -12.98
CA ASN A 462 -7.69 -16.73 -14.08
C ASN A 462 -8.75 -15.70 -13.65
N LEU A 463 -8.32 -14.44 -13.57
CA LEU A 463 -9.14 -13.28 -13.21
C LEU A 463 -9.71 -12.53 -14.42
N THR A 464 -9.46 -12.93 -15.67
CA THR A 464 -9.89 -12.16 -16.86
C THR A 464 -11.37 -11.80 -16.82
N HIS A 465 -12.22 -12.75 -16.42
CA HIS A 465 -13.67 -12.55 -16.31
C HIS A 465 -14.09 -11.58 -15.19
N LYS A 466 -13.21 -11.29 -14.22
CA LYS A 466 -13.44 -10.28 -13.18
C LYS A 466 -13.23 -8.85 -13.68
N TYR A 467 -12.38 -8.68 -14.69
CA TYR A 467 -12.07 -7.38 -15.30
C TYR A 467 -12.87 -7.11 -16.58
N LYS A 468 -13.12 -8.15 -17.37
CA LYS A 468 -13.87 -8.05 -18.62
C LYS A 468 -15.29 -8.57 -18.41
N GLY A 469 -16.28 -7.68 -18.51
CA GLY A 469 -17.68 -8.07 -18.57
C GLY A 469 -17.97 -8.96 -19.79
N MET A 470 -19.02 -9.77 -19.74
CA MET A 470 -19.49 -10.46 -20.94
C MET A 470 -19.89 -9.43 -21.98
N LYS A 471 -19.19 -9.36 -23.13
CA LYS A 471 -19.60 -8.54 -24.27
C LYS A 471 -21.05 -8.88 -24.59
N LYS A 472 -22.00 -7.95 -24.37
CA LYS A 472 -23.40 -8.16 -24.75
C LYS A 472 -23.43 -8.37 -26.26
N LYS A 473 -23.93 -9.53 -26.72
CA LYS A 473 -24.24 -9.78 -28.13
C LYS A 473 -25.25 -8.72 -28.59
N GLY A 474 -24.79 -7.63 -29.21
CA GLY A 474 -25.67 -6.61 -29.78
C GLY A 474 -25.13 -5.18 -29.87
N GLU A 475 -24.08 -4.80 -29.15
CA GLU A 475 -23.58 -3.40 -29.14
C GLU A 475 -22.59 -3.06 -30.27
N GLU A 476 -22.28 -4.01 -31.16
CA GLU A 476 -21.36 -3.80 -32.30
C GLU A 476 -21.93 -2.90 -33.42
N LYS A 477 -23.20 -2.51 -33.37
CA LYS A 477 -23.86 -1.79 -34.48
C LYS A 477 -24.04 -0.27 -34.29
N ALA A 478 -23.59 0.33 -33.19
CA ALA A 478 -23.86 1.75 -32.90
C ALA A 478 -22.67 2.72 -33.13
N LEU A 479 -21.48 2.25 -33.54
CA LEU A 479 -20.27 3.09 -33.64
C LEU A 479 -19.64 3.18 -35.04
N THR A 480 -20.29 2.68 -36.10
CA THR A 480 -19.76 2.71 -37.48
C THR A 480 -20.37 3.79 -38.37
N ALA A 481 -20.90 4.87 -37.79
CA ALA A 481 -21.48 5.97 -38.57
C ALA A 481 -21.04 7.36 -38.10
N GLU A 482 -19.73 7.60 -37.94
CA GLU A 482 -19.20 8.97 -37.95
C GLU A 482 -17.96 9.09 -38.85
N LYS A 483 -18.20 9.79 -39.96
CA LYS A 483 -17.38 10.73 -40.76
C LYS A 483 -15.88 10.43 -40.95
N HIS A 484 -15.48 10.55 -42.22
CA HIS A 484 -14.11 10.81 -42.64
C HIS A 484 -13.57 12.07 -41.93
N ASP A 485 -12.91 11.90 -40.79
CA ASP A 485 -12.18 12.97 -40.13
C ASP A 485 -10.74 13.00 -40.62
N THR A 486 -10.37 14.12 -41.24
CA THR A 486 -9.00 14.50 -41.53
C THR A 486 -8.33 14.90 -40.21
N VAL A 487 -7.83 13.93 -39.45
CA VAL A 487 -7.10 14.19 -38.20
C VAL A 487 -5.61 14.38 -38.51
N LEU A 488 -5.25 15.61 -38.86
CA LEU A 488 -3.91 16.13 -38.63
C LEU A 488 -4.06 17.29 -37.65
N SER A 489 -3.78 17.04 -36.37
CA SER A 489 -3.59 18.15 -35.44
C SER A 489 -2.30 18.87 -35.80
N SER A 490 -2.24 20.17 -35.54
CA SER A 490 -1.09 21.03 -35.87
C SER A 490 0.24 20.58 -35.24
N GLN A 491 0.21 19.68 -34.25
CA GLN A 491 1.40 19.09 -33.64
C GLN A 491 1.97 17.89 -34.44
N SER A 492 1.16 17.20 -35.26
CA SER A 492 1.59 16.03 -36.04
C SER A 492 2.38 16.40 -37.31
N ALA A 493 2.11 17.58 -37.87
CA ALA A 493 2.81 18.08 -39.06
C ALA A 493 4.29 18.39 -38.80
N LEU A 494 4.64 18.82 -37.58
CA LEU A 494 6.02 19.12 -37.18
C LEU A 494 6.90 17.87 -37.03
N ALA A 495 6.32 16.70 -36.74
CA ALA A 495 7.06 15.45 -36.58
C ALA A 495 7.44 14.79 -37.92
N LEU A 496 6.82 15.22 -39.04
CA LEU A 496 7.02 14.65 -40.38
C LEU A 496 7.98 15.47 -41.27
N GLY A 497 8.63 16.50 -40.74
CA GLY A 497 9.75 17.17 -41.43
C GLY A 497 9.38 17.98 -42.68
N LEU A 498 8.14 18.44 -42.81
CA LEU A 498 7.75 19.35 -43.88
C LEU A 498 7.82 20.80 -43.37
N THR A 499 8.88 21.54 -43.75
CA THR A 499 8.91 23.01 -43.65
C THR A 499 9.29 23.62 -45.00
N PRO A 500 8.61 24.69 -45.45
CA PRO A 500 9.21 25.64 -46.38
C PRO A 500 10.10 26.62 -45.59
N SER A 501 11.39 26.59 -45.89
CA SER A 501 12.42 27.63 -45.69
C SER A 501 12.21 28.72 -44.62
N GLY A 502 13.07 28.74 -43.60
CA GLY A 502 13.32 29.92 -42.75
C GLY A 502 14.03 29.58 -41.44
N LEU A 503 15.28 30.03 -41.29
CA LEU A 503 16.16 29.86 -40.12
C LEU A 503 15.54 30.33 -38.79
N VAL A 504 15.74 29.57 -37.69
CA VAL A 504 16.51 29.95 -36.47
C VAL A 504 16.61 28.72 -35.54
N ASN A 505 17.83 28.43 -35.09
CA ASN A 505 18.20 27.38 -34.13
C ASN A 505 17.68 27.67 -32.71
N THR A 506 17.19 26.66 -31.99
CA THR A 506 17.41 26.52 -30.54
C THR A 506 17.32 25.04 -30.12
N TYR A 507 18.34 24.60 -29.40
CA TYR A 507 18.51 23.24 -28.88
C TYR A 507 17.67 23.02 -27.61
N CYS A 508 16.83 21.98 -27.59
CA CYS A 508 16.42 21.28 -26.36
C CYS A 508 16.45 19.77 -26.60
N LYS A 509 17.22 19.04 -25.78
CA LYS A 509 17.33 17.58 -25.78
C LYS A 509 16.02 16.97 -25.25
N GLY A 510 15.38 16.11 -26.05
CA GLY A 510 14.26 15.27 -25.64
C GLY A 510 14.68 13.79 -25.59
N ASP A 511 14.37 13.14 -24.47
CA ASP A 511 14.46 11.70 -24.27
C ASP A 511 13.53 10.98 -25.24
N LYS A 512 14.07 9.97 -25.94
CA LYS A 512 13.33 9.13 -26.89
C LYS A 512 13.00 7.80 -26.20
N SER A 513 11.72 7.58 -25.86
CA SER A 513 11.20 6.24 -25.62
C SER A 513 11.00 5.54 -26.97
N LEU A 514 11.83 4.54 -27.25
CA LEU A 514 11.72 3.64 -28.39
C LEU A 514 11.28 2.24 -27.89
N PRO A 515 10.57 1.46 -28.72
CA PRO A 515 9.81 0.29 -28.29
C PRO A 515 10.70 -0.80 -27.70
N VAL A 516 10.23 -1.36 -26.58
CA VAL A 516 10.84 -2.48 -25.86
C VAL A 516 10.45 -3.77 -26.58
N TYR A 517 11.41 -4.44 -27.21
CA TYR A 517 11.29 -5.84 -27.63
C TYR A 517 11.95 -6.72 -26.56
N TRP A 518 11.20 -7.70 -26.06
CA TRP A 518 11.73 -8.89 -25.38
C TRP A 518 11.43 -10.10 -26.25
#